data_AF-A0A3D5H8T9-F1
#
_entry.id   AF-A0A3D5H8T9-F1
#
_cell.length_a   1.000
_cell.length_b   1.000
_cell.length_c   1.000
_cell.angle_alpha   90.00
_cell.angle_beta   90.00
_cell.angle_gamma   90.00
#
_symmetry.space_group_name_H-M   'P 1'
#
loop_
_entity.id
_entity.type
_entity.pdbx_description
1 polymer ?
#
loop_
_entity_poly.entity_id
_entity_poly.type
_entity_poly.pdbx_seq_one_letter_code
_entity_poly.pdbx_strand_id
1 'polypeptide(L)'
;ALGKEVALVHDSVGLVMPRILCMIANEAYFAMMEGVAGANDIDTAMRLGTNYPSGPVERAERIGIRQVHAVLSALYKHFGEDRYRIAPLLHQTMLKGR
;
A
#
# COMPACT_ATOMS: atom_id res chain seq x y z
N ALA A 1 32.01 1.11 -6.57
CA ALA A 1 30.61 0.66 -6.40
C ALA A 1 30.21 0.78 -4.92
N LEU A 2 28.92 0.98 -4.60
CA LEU A 2 28.43 1.24 -3.23
C LEU A 2 28.05 -0.03 -2.42
N GLY A 3 28.36 -1.24 -2.93
CA GLY A 3 28.02 -2.50 -2.23
C GLY A 3 26.53 -2.75 -2.08
N LYS A 4 25.70 -2.25 -3.01
CA LYS A 4 24.25 -2.46 -3.03
C LYS A 4 23.89 -3.55 -4.01
N GLU A 5 22.93 -4.38 -3.64
CA GLU A 5 22.23 -5.24 -4.59
C GLU A 5 21.33 -4.38 -5.47
N VAL A 6 21.34 -4.67 -6.77
CA VAL A 6 20.62 -3.89 -7.77
C VAL A 6 19.76 -4.81 -8.61
N ALA A 7 18.59 -4.33 -9.01
CA ALA A 7 17.69 -5.01 -9.92
C ALA A 7 17.41 -4.10 -11.12
N LEU A 8 17.36 -4.69 -12.31
CA LEU A 8 16.93 -4.00 -13.52
C LEU A 8 15.41 -3.98 -13.56
N VAL A 9 14.84 -2.80 -13.80
CA VAL A 9 13.40 -2.57 -13.82
C VAL A 9 13.05 -1.75 -15.06
N HIS A 10 12.03 -2.19 -15.80
CA HIS A 10 11.49 -1.41 -16.91
C HIS A 10 10.78 -0.15 -16.39
N ASP A 11 10.84 0.92 -17.17
CA ASP A 11 10.14 2.15 -16.82
C ASP A 11 8.62 1.91 -16.81
N SER A 12 8.03 2.01 -15.61
CA SER A 12 6.62 1.78 -15.36
C SER A 12 6.21 2.56 -14.11
N VAL A 13 4.97 3.07 -14.12
CA VAL A 13 4.40 3.79 -12.98
C VAL A 13 4.45 2.91 -11.72
N GLY A 14 5.00 3.47 -10.64
CA GLY A 14 5.16 2.78 -9.35
C GLY A 14 6.30 1.78 -9.28
N LEU A 15 7.07 1.58 -10.36
CA LEU A 15 8.14 0.58 -10.45
C LEU A 15 7.67 -0.79 -9.92
N VAL A 16 8.55 -1.55 -9.26
CA VAL A 16 8.20 -2.85 -8.64
C VAL A 16 7.71 -2.66 -7.20
N MET A 17 8.58 -2.18 -6.32
CA MET A 17 8.32 -2.18 -4.87
C MET A 17 7.18 -1.22 -4.45
N PRO A 18 7.17 0.07 -4.86
CA PRO A 18 6.09 0.98 -4.48
C PRO A 18 4.72 0.51 -4.97
N ARG A 19 4.64 0.01 -6.21
CA ARG A 19 3.41 -0.55 -6.79
C ARG A 19 2.84 -1.69 -5.94
N ILE A 20 3.67 -2.66 -5.58
CA ILE A 20 3.22 -3.83 -4.82
C ILE A 20 2.85 -3.45 -3.39
N LEU A 21 3.71 -2.71 -2.68
CA LEU A 21 3.45 -2.37 -1.27
C LEU A 21 2.23 -1.45 -1.11
N CYS A 22 2.06 -0.46 -1.98
CA CYS A 22 0.90 0.43 -1.90
C CYS A 22 -0.40 -0.32 -2.21
N MET A 23 -0.38 -1.30 -3.11
CA MET A 23 -1.54 -2.15 -3.39
C MET A 23 -1.91 -3.06 -2.21
N ILE A 24 -0.92 -3.64 -1.53
CA ILE A 24 -1.18 -4.45 -0.32
C ILE A 24 -1.74 -3.58 0.80
N ALA A 25 -1.21 -2.36 0.98
CA ALA A 25 -1.77 -1.39 1.92
C ALA A 25 -3.21 -1.04 1.54
N ASN A 26 -3.47 -0.73 0.28
CA ASN A 26 -4.81 -0.39 -0.21
C ASN A 26 -5.84 -1.49 0.08
N GLU A 27 -5.45 -2.76 -0.14
CA GLU A 27 -6.27 -3.92 0.18
C GLU A 27 -6.58 -4.04 1.68
N ALA A 28 -5.60 -3.80 2.54
CA ALA A 28 -5.83 -3.75 3.99
C ALA A 28 -6.87 -2.68 4.38
N TYR A 29 -6.84 -1.51 3.74
CA TYR A 29 -7.86 -0.48 3.96
C TYR A 29 -9.25 -0.85 3.42
N PHE A 30 -9.35 -1.64 2.35
CA PHE A 30 -10.62 -2.22 1.92
C PHE A 30 -11.16 -3.21 2.96
N ALA A 31 -10.34 -4.16 3.41
CA ALA A 31 -10.74 -5.13 4.44
C ALA A 31 -11.20 -4.45 5.74
N MET A 32 -10.54 -3.36 6.16
CA MET A 32 -10.98 -2.55 7.29
C MET A 32 -12.33 -1.87 7.03
N MET A 33 -12.51 -1.26 5.85
CA MET A 33 -13.73 -0.55 5.48
C MET A 33 -14.95 -1.49 5.40
N GLU A 34 -14.72 -2.73 4.93
CA GLU A 34 -15.73 -3.77 4.82
C GLU A 34 -16.03 -4.46 6.16
N GLY A 35 -15.28 -4.13 7.22
CA GLY A 35 -15.49 -4.67 8.56
C GLY A 35 -14.97 -6.10 8.74
N VAL A 36 -14.08 -6.57 7.87
CA VAL A 36 -13.48 -7.92 7.96
C VAL A 36 -12.66 -8.06 9.25
N ALA A 37 -11.87 -7.04 9.57
CA ALA A 37 -11.05 -6.97 10.78
C ALA A 37 -10.55 -5.54 11.04
N GLY A 38 -10.12 -5.25 12.28
CA GLY A 38 -9.44 -4.00 12.62
C GLY A 38 -7.98 -3.97 12.14
N ALA A 39 -7.37 -2.78 12.12
CA ALA A 39 -5.98 -2.59 11.68
C ALA A 39 -4.99 -3.54 12.38
N ASN A 40 -5.08 -3.65 13.71
CA ASN A 40 -4.18 -4.49 14.50
C ASN A 40 -4.31 -5.99 14.17
N ASP A 41 -5.53 -6.46 13.92
CA ASP A 41 -5.77 -7.88 13.60
C ASP A 41 -5.31 -8.20 12.18
N ILE A 42 -5.53 -7.28 11.22
CA ILE A 42 -5.00 -7.40 9.85
C ILE A 42 -3.47 -7.44 9.88
N ASP A 43 -2.84 -6.53 10.61
CA ASP A 43 -1.39 -6.48 10.72
C ASP A 43 -0.82 -7.72 11.41
N THR A 44 -1.51 -8.25 12.42
CA THR A 44 -1.14 -9.50 13.09
C THR A 44 -1.27 -10.70 12.16
N ALA A 45 -2.38 -10.80 11.43
CA ALA A 45 -2.62 -11.87 10.46
C ALA A 45 -1.57 -11.87 9.35
N MET A 46 -1.18 -10.71 8.82
CA MET A 46 -0.15 -10.61 7.79
C MET A 46 1.24 -10.91 8.34
N ARG A 47 1.53 -10.52 9.59
CA ARG A 47 2.81 -10.86 10.23
C ARG A 47 2.96 -12.35 10.46
N LEU A 48 1.95 -12.98 11.06
CA LEU A 48 2.00 -14.39 11.46
C LEU A 48 1.68 -15.35 10.30
N GLY A 49 0.77 -14.97 9.42
CA GLY A 49 0.29 -15.82 8.32
C GLY A 49 1.18 -15.76 7.07
N THR A 50 1.80 -14.62 6.78
CA THR A 50 2.63 -14.44 5.57
C THR A 50 4.09 -14.09 5.87
N ASN A 51 4.49 -14.14 7.15
CA ASN A 51 5.83 -13.80 7.61
C ASN A 51 6.31 -12.40 7.19
N TYR A 52 5.39 -11.43 7.11
CA TYR A 52 5.76 -10.05 6.81
C TYR A 52 6.43 -9.44 8.05
N PRO A 53 7.56 -8.70 7.89
CA PRO A 53 8.25 -8.10 9.05
C PRO A 53 7.42 -7.02 9.76
N SER A 54 6.43 -6.45 9.07
CA SER A 54 5.49 -5.46 9.59
C SER A 54 4.17 -5.61 8.83
N GLY A 55 3.05 -5.35 9.51
CA GLY A 55 1.74 -5.38 8.87
C GLY A 55 1.57 -4.29 7.79
N PRO A 56 0.62 -4.47 6.87
CA PRO A 56 0.38 -3.53 5.78
C PRO A 56 -0.11 -2.15 6.23
N VAL A 57 -0.90 -2.06 7.31
CA VAL A 57 -1.40 -0.78 7.82
C VAL A 57 -0.26 -0.01 8.49
N GLU A 58 0.46 -0.64 9.43
CA GLU A 58 1.68 -0.10 10.05
C GLU A 58 2.69 0.38 8.99
N ARG A 59 2.88 -0.41 7.93
CA ARG A 59 3.81 -0.06 6.86
C ARG A 59 3.34 1.13 6.04
N ALA A 60 2.04 1.25 5.77
CA ALA A 60 1.47 2.40 5.07
C ALA A 60 1.68 3.70 5.86
N GLU A 61 1.47 3.67 7.18
CA GLU A 61 1.70 4.81 8.07
C GLU A 61 3.17 5.22 8.08
N ARG A 62 4.09 4.26 8.16
CA ARG A 62 5.55 4.53 8.11
C ARG A 62 6.03 5.08 6.78
N ILE A 63 5.44 4.66 5.65
CA ILE A 63 5.70 5.25 4.33
C ILE A 63 5.10 6.67 4.25
N GLY A 64 3.98 6.88 4.94
CA GLY A 64 3.15 8.07 4.88
C GLY A 64 1.95 7.86 3.97
N ILE A 65 0.74 8.05 4.53
CA ILE A 65 -0.52 7.80 3.83
C ILE A 65 -0.66 8.67 2.57
N ARG A 66 -0.13 9.90 2.59
CA ARG A 66 -0.10 10.78 1.42
C ARG A 66 0.72 10.19 0.26
N GLN A 67 1.86 9.60 0.56
CA GLN A 67 2.74 8.98 -0.42
C GLN A 67 2.08 7.73 -1.01
N VAL A 68 1.49 6.88 -0.16
CA VAL A 68 0.73 5.70 -0.61
C VAL A 68 -0.43 6.13 -1.53
N HIS A 69 -1.22 7.11 -1.12
CA HIS A 69 -2.30 7.67 -1.93
C HIS A 69 -1.79 8.21 -3.27
N ALA A 70 -0.67 8.92 -3.29
CA ALA A 70 -0.09 9.48 -4.51
C ALA A 70 0.34 8.40 -5.51
N VAL A 71 0.96 7.31 -5.03
CA VAL A 71 1.34 6.17 -5.87
C VAL A 71 0.09 5.50 -6.47
N LEU A 72 -0.93 5.22 -5.67
CA LEU A 72 -2.17 4.61 -6.14
C LEU A 72 -2.91 5.53 -7.13
N SER A 73 -2.93 6.84 -6.87
CA SER A 73 -3.50 7.83 -7.78
C SER A 73 -2.79 7.86 -9.13
N ALA A 74 -1.46 7.78 -9.12
CA ALA A 74 -0.66 7.74 -10.34
C ALA A 74 -0.92 6.44 -11.13
N LEU A 75 -0.99 5.29 -10.45
CA LEU A 75 -1.34 4.01 -11.06
C LEU A 75 -2.73 4.05 -11.69
N TYR A 76 -3.75 4.52 -10.95
CA TYR A 76 -5.11 4.64 -11.46
C TYR A 76 -5.20 5.60 -12.65
N LYS A 77 -4.54 6.77 -12.57
CA LYS A 77 -4.51 7.73 -13.68
C LYS A 77 -3.85 7.18 -14.94
N HIS A 78 -2.80 6.36 -14.79
CA HIS A 78 -2.07 5.83 -15.93
C HIS A 78 -2.78 4.65 -16.60
N PHE A 79 -3.26 3.69 -15.81
CA PHE A 79 -3.87 2.46 -16.32
C PHE A 79 -5.38 2.58 -16.52
N GLY A 80 -6.08 3.44 -15.76
CA GLY A 80 -7.54 3.56 -15.80
C GLY A 80 -8.29 2.32 -15.30
N GLU A 81 -7.60 1.39 -14.64
CA GLU A 81 -8.17 0.12 -14.19
C GLU A 81 -8.64 0.19 -12.73
N ASP A 82 -9.83 -0.36 -12.46
CA ASP A 82 -10.43 -0.40 -11.14
C ASP A 82 -9.60 -1.17 -10.10
N ARG A 83 -8.69 -2.05 -10.54
CA ARG A 83 -7.74 -2.69 -9.63
C ARG A 83 -6.86 -1.69 -8.87
N TYR A 84 -6.68 -0.48 -9.37
CA TYR A 84 -5.90 0.59 -8.71
C TYR A 84 -6.78 1.59 -7.99
N ARG A 85 -8.10 1.35 -7.91
CA ARG A 85 -9.03 2.20 -7.19
C ARG A 85 -8.59 2.30 -5.73
N ILE A 86 -8.46 3.54 -5.26
CA ILE A 86 -8.07 3.82 -3.88
C ILE A 86 -9.21 3.45 -2.94
N ALA A 87 -8.91 2.74 -1.87
CA ALA A 87 -9.86 2.43 -0.81
C ALA A 87 -10.42 3.74 -0.24
N PRO A 88 -11.76 3.93 -0.17
CA PRO A 88 -12.35 5.14 0.37
C PRO A 88 -11.84 5.50 1.77
N LEU A 89 -11.60 4.49 2.62
CA LEU A 89 -11.04 4.69 3.95
C LEU A 89 -9.59 5.21 3.92
N LEU A 90 -8.77 4.75 2.97
CA LEU A 90 -7.41 5.26 2.77
C LEU A 90 -7.45 6.73 2.33
N HIS A 91 -8.34 7.05 1.39
CA HIS A 91 -8.55 8.43 0.95
C HIS A 91 -9.00 9.34 2.10
N GLN A 92 -9.96 8.90 2.92
CA GLN A 92 -10.38 9.65 4.10
C GLN A 92 -9.25 9.83 5.12
N THR A 93 -8.42 8.80 5.33
CA THR A 93 -7.26 8.87 6.23
C THR A 93 -6.27 9.92 5.73
N MET A 94 -6.00 9.94 4.42
CA MET A 94 -5.14 10.95 3.78
C MET A 94 -5.67 12.37 3.98
N LEU A 95 -6.98 12.58 3.81
CA LEU A 95 -7.62 13.89 4.00
C LEU A 95 -7.55 14.39 5.44
N LYS A 96 -7.57 13.48 6.42
CA LYS A 96 -7.43 13.80 7.85
C LYS A 96 -6.00 14.18 8.25
N GLY A 97 -5.03 14.08 7.33
CA GLY A 97 -3.63 14.41 7.61
C GLY A 97 -2.96 13.47 8.62
N ARG A 98 -3.46 12.24 8.72
CA ARG A 98 -2.85 11.17 9.51
C ARG A 98 -1.90 10.35 8.64
#